data_AF-A0A2U1M6J7-F1
#
_entry.id   AF-A0A2U1M6J7-F1
#
_cell.length_a   1.000
_cell.length_b   1.000
_cell.length_c   1.000
_cell.angle_alpha   90.00
_cell.angle_beta   90.00
_cell.angle_gamma   90.00
#
_symmetry.space_group_name_H-M   'P 1'
#
loop_
_entity.id
_entity.type
_entity.pdbx_description
1 polymer ?
#
loop_
_entity_poly.entity_id
_entity_poly.type
_entity_poly.pdbx_seq_one_letter_code
_entity_poly.pdbx_strand_id
1 'polypeptide(L)'
;MSSWNNVVYSTTHATFKENWDEFELTYKGKGDAIEYIKDTWFSCKEKFVSAWTEKYLHFGNRASSRAEGAHAKLKLYLQACTGGFREVKQKISHAVEHEFKEIKVKLASERIQVPHDCNIPFFREVLSHVSKFALKEIYKQYEKVKEGTINPCTGHYTATMGLPCAHKIAQWEGMSLPLDLINSHWRIDTLSLNSEDVVDNDDANRFVTLVNELSSRYQGWPLYKQEYATLMITNLLNESEIFFEPVVQRPKGRPPKSKKKKGKTSTKRDPSRFEYVESSQAHNPSSSNCVSQRNNELMDESSYMHHENNLIDLNVYSDFTSEFMSLE
;
A
#
# COMPACT_ATOMS: atom_id res chain seq x y z
N MET A 1 19.47 7.24 10.51
CA MET A 1 18.76 6.12 9.87
C MET A 1 19.70 4.96 9.61
N SER A 2 20.84 5.16 8.92
CA SER A 2 21.80 4.07 8.63
C SER A 2 22.20 3.24 9.86
N SER A 3 22.60 3.88 10.97
CA SER A 3 22.96 3.24 12.23
C SER A 3 21.84 2.40 12.85
N TRP A 4 20.60 2.88 12.85
CA TRP A 4 19.44 2.12 13.33
C TRP A 4 19.08 0.96 12.41
N ASN A 5 19.18 1.17 11.09
CA ASN A 5 18.94 0.11 10.11
C ASN A 5 19.94 -1.04 10.28
N ASN A 6 21.20 -0.76 10.62
CA ASN A 6 22.19 -1.81 10.91
C ASN A 6 21.75 -2.69 12.09
N VAL A 7 21.21 -2.09 13.15
CA VAL A 7 20.63 -2.83 14.30
C VAL A 7 19.44 -3.67 13.85
N VAL A 8 18.48 -3.08 13.12
CA VAL A 8 17.25 -3.76 12.70
C VAL A 8 17.51 -4.90 11.72
N TYR A 9 18.45 -4.73 10.78
CA TYR A 9 18.77 -5.73 9.74
C TYR A 9 19.91 -6.67 10.14
N SER A 10 20.24 -6.74 11.43
CA SER A 10 21.18 -7.73 11.94
C SER A 10 20.62 -9.14 11.74
N THR A 11 21.38 -10.01 11.09
CA THR A 11 20.94 -11.36 10.68
C THR A 11 21.11 -12.41 11.78
N THR A 12 21.95 -12.14 12.78
CA THR A 12 22.18 -13.04 13.93
C THR A 12 22.06 -12.31 15.26
N HIS A 13 21.81 -13.06 16.33
CA HIS A 13 21.74 -12.51 17.68
C HIS A 13 23.07 -11.85 18.11
N ALA A 14 24.20 -12.41 17.69
CA ALA A 14 25.52 -11.86 17.97
C ALA A 14 25.71 -10.50 17.26
N THR A 15 25.46 -10.46 15.95
CA THR A 15 25.56 -9.21 15.17
C THR A 15 24.59 -8.13 15.67
N PHE A 16 23.41 -8.52 16.15
CA PHE A 16 22.46 -7.57 16.74
C PHE A 16 23.03 -6.93 18.01
N LYS A 17 23.65 -7.74 18.87
CA LYS A 17 24.26 -7.24 20.10
C LYS A 17 25.42 -6.29 19.80
N GLU A 18 26.31 -6.68 18.90
CA GLU A 18 27.45 -5.85 18.47
C GLU A 18 26.97 -4.51 17.88
N ASN A 19 26.03 -4.55 16.93
CA ASN A 19 25.47 -3.35 16.31
C ASN A 19 24.71 -2.47 17.32
N TRP A 20 24.05 -3.07 18.31
CA TRP A 20 23.38 -2.33 19.37
C TRP A 20 24.38 -1.63 20.30
N ASP A 21 25.45 -2.32 20.70
CA ASP A 21 26.49 -1.74 21.55
C ASP A 21 27.18 -0.56 20.85
N GLU A 22 27.45 -0.67 19.56
CA GLU A 22 27.95 0.43 18.72
C GLU A 22 26.95 1.59 18.62
N PHE A 23 25.66 1.27 18.45
CA PHE A 23 24.58 2.27 18.38
C PHE A 23 24.48 3.05 19.70
N GLU A 24 24.53 2.35 20.84
CA GLU A 24 24.49 2.96 22.16
C GLU A 24 25.71 3.86 22.41
N LEU A 25 26.91 3.43 21.99
CA LEU A 25 28.12 4.23 22.08
C LEU A 25 28.01 5.50 21.22
N THR A 26 27.55 5.37 19.98
CA THR A 26 27.43 6.47 19.01
C THR A 26 26.45 7.54 19.49
N TYR A 27 25.36 7.13 20.16
CA TYR A 27 24.31 8.03 20.62
C TYR A 27 24.30 8.24 22.13
N LYS A 28 25.43 7.99 22.83
CA LYS A 28 25.57 8.16 24.29
C LYS A 28 25.15 9.54 24.79
N GLY A 29 25.33 10.59 23.99
CA GLY A 29 24.88 11.95 24.31
C GLY A 29 23.36 12.19 24.26
N LYS A 30 22.57 11.17 23.88
CA LYS A 30 21.10 11.21 23.78
C LYS A 30 20.48 10.11 24.64
N GLY A 31 20.80 10.11 25.93
CA GLY A 31 20.34 9.11 26.92
C GLY A 31 18.83 8.84 26.84
N ASP A 32 18.01 9.88 26.86
CA ASP A 32 16.55 9.79 26.80
C ASP A 32 16.04 9.00 25.58
N ALA A 33 16.71 9.15 24.42
CA ALA A 33 16.32 8.45 23.20
C ALA A 33 16.70 6.96 23.25
N ILE A 34 17.86 6.63 23.83
CA ILE A 34 18.29 5.25 24.03
C ILE A 34 17.40 4.54 25.05
N GLU A 35 17.08 5.20 26.16
CA GLU A 35 16.16 4.69 27.18
C GLU A 35 14.78 4.43 26.59
N TYR A 36 14.24 5.38 25.82
CA TYR A 36 12.98 5.19 25.11
C TYR A 36 12.98 3.96 24.17
N ILE A 37 14.05 3.76 23.40
CA ILE A 37 14.16 2.62 22.49
C ILE A 37 14.22 1.30 23.27
N LYS A 38 15.01 1.25 24.36
CA LYS A 38 15.08 0.06 25.22
C LYS A 38 13.73 -0.25 25.84
N ASP A 39 13.07 0.73 26.44
CA ASP A 39 11.83 0.49 27.20
C ASP A 39 10.64 0.20 26.27
N THR A 40 10.54 0.93 25.15
CA THR A 40 9.37 0.84 24.27
C THR A 40 9.53 -0.26 23.22
N TRP A 41 10.69 -0.34 22.57
CA TRP A 41 10.87 -1.15 21.36
C TRP A 41 11.56 -2.48 21.61
N PHE A 42 12.41 -2.63 22.63
CA PHE A 42 13.09 -3.92 22.84
C PHE A 42 12.14 -5.03 23.28
N SER A 43 11.02 -4.69 23.92
CA SER A 43 9.95 -5.63 24.24
C SER A 43 9.35 -6.29 23.00
N CYS A 44 9.45 -5.63 21.83
CA CYS A 44 8.92 -6.12 20.56
C CYS A 44 9.98 -6.40 19.50
N LYS A 45 11.28 -6.43 19.86
CA LYS A 45 12.40 -6.65 18.91
C LYS A 45 12.25 -7.92 18.08
N GLU A 46 11.68 -8.97 18.65
CA GLU A 46 11.45 -10.24 17.96
C GLU A 46 10.46 -10.14 16.80
N LYS A 47 9.69 -9.03 16.72
CA LYS A 47 8.69 -8.79 15.68
C LYS A 47 9.21 -7.99 14.49
N PHE A 48 10.38 -7.36 14.59
CA PHE A 48 10.89 -6.49 13.52
C PHE A 48 12.38 -6.63 13.21
N VAL A 49 13.18 -7.20 14.10
CA VAL A 49 14.61 -7.39 13.85
C VAL A 49 14.85 -8.68 13.06
N SER A 50 15.63 -8.57 11.97
CA SER A 50 15.92 -9.68 11.03
C SER A 50 16.33 -10.96 11.74
N ALA A 51 17.23 -10.90 12.72
CA ALA A 51 17.71 -12.06 13.47
C ALA A 51 16.60 -12.94 14.07
N TRP A 52 15.43 -12.36 14.36
CA TRP A 52 14.26 -13.08 14.87
C TRP A 52 13.13 -13.24 13.84
N THR A 53 13.01 -12.34 12.85
CA THR A 53 11.92 -12.38 11.88
C THR A 53 12.22 -13.20 10.63
N GLU A 54 13.50 -13.34 10.27
CA GLU A 54 13.96 -14.01 9.04
C GLU A 54 13.78 -15.55 9.04
N LYS A 55 13.23 -16.12 10.12
CA LYS A 55 12.75 -17.50 10.17
C LYS A 55 11.29 -17.66 9.72
N TYR A 56 10.55 -16.57 9.52
CA TYR A 56 9.14 -16.59 9.17
C TYR A 56 8.89 -16.05 7.76
N LEU A 57 7.83 -16.55 7.14
CA LEU A 57 7.37 -16.09 5.83
C LEU A 57 6.76 -14.69 5.97
N HIS A 58 7.42 -13.68 5.39
CA HIS A 58 6.98 -12.28 5.44
C HIS A 58 6.96 -11.60 4.08
N PHE A 59 7.27 -12.31 2.99
CA PHE A 59 7.16 -11.84 1.60
C PHE A 59 7.95 -10.55 1.31
N GLY A 60 9.03 -10.31 2.04
CA GLY A 60 9.82 -9.08 1.95
C GLY A 60 9.18 -7.84 2.62
N ASN A 61 8.03 -7.98 3.28
CA ASN A 61 7.39 -6.91 4.05
C ASN A 61 8.17 -6.64 5.35
N ARG A 62 9.18 -5.77 5.27
CA ARG A 62 10.05 -5.39 6.40
C ARG A 62 9.89 -3.94 6.82
N ALA A 63 9.09 -3.16 6.10
CA ALA A 63 8.90 -1.74 6.33
C ALA A 63 7.41 -1.37 6.37
N SER A 64 7.11 -0.29 7.08
CA SER A 64 5.76 0.30 7.18
C SER A 64 5.34 1.06 5.92
N SER A 65 6.18 1.16 4.88
CA SER A 65 5.94 1.97 3.68
C SER A 65 4.61 1.66 2.98
N ARG A 66 4.18 0.39 2.97
CA ARG A 66 2.86 0.00 2.42
C ARG A 66 1.71 0.59 3.23
N ALA A 67 1.78 0.49 4.56
CA ALA A 67 0.76 1.06 5.44
C ALA A 67 0.77 2.60 5.39
N GLU A 68 1.95 3.20 5.35
CA GLU A 68 2.12 4.64 5.20
C GLU A 68 1.58 5.15 3.86
N GLY A 69 1.83 4.44 2.77
CA GLY A 69 1.28 4.75 1.44
C GLY A 69 -0.25 4.66 1.42
N ALA A 70 -0.83 3.61 2.00
CA ALA A 70 -2.28 3.47 2.13
C ALA A 70 -2.89 4.61 2.96
N HIS A 71 -2.26 4.96 4.09
CA HIS A 71 -2.65 6.12 4.90
C HIS A 71 -2.53 7.44 4.13
N ALA A 72 -1.45 7.63 3.36
CA ALA A 72 -1.24 8.83 2.57
C ALA A 72 -2.32 8.98 1.50
N LYS A 73 -2.64 7.90 0.77
CA LYS A 73 -3.71 7.87 -0.22
C LYS A 73 -5.07 8.16 0.42
N LEU A 74 -5.40 7.51 1.54
CA LEU A 74 -6.63 7.79 2.26
C LEU A 74 -6.75 9.27 2.67
N LYS A 75 -5.65 9.87 3.17
CA LYS A 75 -5.62 11.29 3.51
C LYS A 75 -5.84 12.21 2.32
N LEU A 76 -5.38 11.83 1.12
CA LEU A 76 -5.65 12.57 -0.12
C LEU A 76 -7.15 12.58 -0.44
N TYR A 77 -7.86 11.46 -0.25
CA TYR A 77 -9.31 11.41 -0.43
C TYR A 77 -10.05 12.24 0.63
N LEU A 78 -9.61 12.18 1.89
CA LEU A 78 -10.26 12.91 2.98
C LEU A 78 -10.10 14.43 2.85
N GLN A 79 -8.92 14.91 2.42
CA GLN A 79 -8.52 16.32 2.25
C GLN A 79 -8.48 17.16 3.53
N ALA A 80 -9.51 17.10 4.36
CA ALA A 80 -9.64 17.84 5.61
C ALA A 80 -9.93 16.90 6.80
N CYS A 81 -9.50 17.32 8.00
CA CYS A 81 -9.77 16.58 9.24
C CYS A 81 -11.07 17.01 9.95
N THR A 82 -11.87 17.87 9.31
CA THR A 82 -13.12 18.45 9.86
C THR A 82 -14.35 18.07 9.04
N GLY A 83 -14.25 17.08 8.15
CA GLY A 83 -15.38 16.61 7.35
C GLY A 83 -16.45 15.94 8.23
N GLY A 84 -17.72 16.12 7.88
CA GLY A 84 -18.83 15.47 8.56
C GLY A 84 -18.81 13.95 8.35
N PHE A 85 -19.45 13.19 9.24
CA PHE A 85 -19.40 11.71 9.21
C PHE A 85 -19.83 11.11 7.86
N ARG A 86 -20.93 11.63 7.28
CA ARG A 86 -21.44 11.19 5.97
C ARG A 86 -20.42 11.41 4.86
N GLU A 87 -19.78 12.58 4.84
CA GLU A 87 -18.77 12.94 3.85
C GLU A 87 -17.53 12.03 3.96
N VAL A 88 -17.08 11.78 5.19
CA VAL A 88 -15.97 10.86 5.47
C VAL A 88 -16.29 9.46 4.97
N LYS A 89 -17.48 8.91 5.28
CA LYS A 89 -17.93 7.60 4.78
C LYS A 89 -17.89 7.54 3.26
N GLN A 90 -18.50 8.52 2.58
CA GLN A 90 -18.52 8.58 1.11
C GLN A 90 -17.11 8.62 0.52
N LYS A 91 -16.23 9.46 1.06
CA LYS A 91 -14.83 9.57 0.61
C LYS A 91 -14.05 8.28 0.81
N ILE A 92 -14.24 7.58 1.93
CA ILE A 92 -13.61 6.27 2.19
C ILE A 92 -14.13 5.22 1.20
N SER A 93 -15.44 5.15 0.97
CA SER A 93 -16.03 4.23 0.00
C SER A 93 -15.46 4.45 -1.40
N HIS A 94 -15.39 5.70 -1.86
CA HIS A 94 -14.77 6.04 -3.14
C HIS A 94 -13.28 5.68 -3.21
N ALA A 95 -12.53 5.88 -2.12
CA ALA A 95 -11.12 5.48 -2.05
C ALA A 95 -10.96 3.96 -2.25
N VAL A 96 -11.77 3.16 -1.55
CA VAL A 96 -11.74 1.69 -1.63
C VAL A 96 -12.16 1.20 -3.01
N GLU A 97 -13.25 1.74 -3.57
CA GLU A 97 -13.72 1.39 -4.92
C GLU A 97 -12.66 1.71 -5.99
N HIS A 98 -12.00 2.86 -5.85
CA HIS A 98 -10.95 3.25 -6.79
C HIS A 98 -9.71 2.36 -6.67
N GLU A 99 -9.24 2.06 -5.46
CA GLU A 99 -8.15 1.10 -5.22
C GLU A 99 -8.46 -0.26 -5.81
N PHE A 100 -9.68 -0.76 -5.61
CA PHE A 100 -10.12 -2.03 -6.16
C PHE A 100 -10.07 -2.03 -7.69
N LYS A 101 -10.58 -0.98 -8.33
CA LYS A 101 -10.51 -0.81 -9.80
C LYS A 101 -9.06 -0.74 -10.29
N GLU A 102 -8.20 0.02 -9.63
CA GLU A 102 -6.77 0.11 -9.98
C GLU A 102 -6.08 -1.25 -9.88
N ILE A 103 -6.32 -2.01 -8.80
CA ILE A 103 -5.76 -3.35 -8.61
C ILE A 103 -6.25 -4.28 -9.71
N LYS A 104 -7.54 -4.25 -10.05
CA LYS A 104 -8.13 -5.06 -11.13
C LYS A 104 -7.48 -4.75 -12.48
N VAL A 105 -7.31 -3.47 -12.83
CA VAL A 105 -6.63 -3.03 -14.05
C VAL A 105 -5.17 -3.46 -14.06
N LYS A 106 -4.44 -3.28 -12.94
CA LYS A 106 -3.04 -3.71 -12.82
C LYS A 106 -2.91 -5.22 -13.02
N LEU A 107 -3.73 -6.04 -12.36
CA LEU A 107 -3.68 -7.49 -12.52
C LEU A 107 -4.00 -7.94 -13.95
N ALA A 108 -5.01 -7.35 -14.60
CA ALA A 108 -5.31 -7.63 -16.00
C ALA A 108 -4.12 -7.27 -16.90
N SER A 109 -3.50 -6.11 -16.68
CA SER A 109 -2.27 -5.71 -17.39
C SER A 109 -1.10 -6.65 -17.12
N GLU A 110 -0.94 -7.17 -15.90
CA GLU A 110 0.12 -8.12 -15.57
C GLU A 110 -0.05 -9.49 -16.22
N ARG A 111 -1.30 -9.95 -16.41
CA ARG A 111 -1.58 -11.20 -17.14
C ARG A 111 -1.22 -11.11 -18.63
N ILE A 112 -1.29 -9.91 -19.21
CA ILE A 112 -1.03 -9.68 -20.64
C ILE A 112 0.44 -9.33 -20.90
N GLN A 113 1.02 -8.46 -20.08
CA GLN A 113 2.37 -7.93 -20.30
C GLN A 113 3.43 -8.84 -19.69
N VAL A 114 4.13 -9.57 -20.57
CA VAL A 114 5.30 -10.36 -20.20
C VAL A 114 6.56 -9.46 -20.23
N PRO A 115 7.33 -9.38 -19.13
CA PRO A 115 8.63 -8.70 -19.15
C PRO A 115 9.59 -9.39 -20.14
N HIS A 116 10.21 -8.61 -21.03
CA HIS A 116 11.09 -9.16 -22.08
C HIS A 116 12.23 -10.00 -21.50
N ASP A 117 12.88 -9.53 -20.43
CA ASP A 117 14.02 -10.22 -19.81
C ASP A 117 13.64 -11.60 -19.26
N CYS A 118 12.37 -11.77 -18.89
CA CYS A 118 11.84 -13.02 -18.33
C CYS A 118 11.21 -13.93 -19.39
N ASN A 119 11.18 -13.51 -20.67
CA ASN A 119 10.61 -14.30 -21.77
C ASN A 119 11.60 -15.35 -22.29
N ILE A 120 12.01 -16.27 -21.40
CA ILE A 120 12.92 -17.38 -21.72
C ILE A 120 12.24 -18.72 -21.42
N PRO A 121 12.66 -19.83 -22.06
CA PRO A 121 12.03 -21.15 -21.88
C PRO A 121 11.91 -21.59 -20.42
N PHE A 122 12.89 -21.23 -19.60
CA PHE A 122 12.92 -21.54 -18.16
C PHE A 122 11.70 -21.01 -17.40
N PHE A 123 11.18 -19.82 -17.75
CA PHE A 123 10.05 -19.21 -17.04
C PHE A 123 8.69 -19.51 -17.68
N ARG A 124 8.62 -20.29 -18.77
CA ARG A 124 7.42 -20.44 -19.60
C ARG A 124 6.15 -20.78 -18.80
N GLU A 125 6.25 -21.64 -17.81
CA GLU A 125 5.09 -22.07 -16.99
C GLU A 125 4.64 -21.01 -15.98
N VAL A 126 5.56 -20.17 -15.49
CA VAL A 126 5.26 -19.13 -14.49
C VAL A 126 4.87 -17.81 -15.12
N LEU A 127 5.17 -17.60 -16.40
CA LEU A 127 4.72 -16.43 -17.16
C LEU A 127 3.20 -16.30 -17.09
N SER A 128 2.70 -15.08 -16.90
CA SER A 128 1.27 -14.71 -16.75
C SER A 128 0.52 -15.29 -15.54
N HIS A 129 1.09 -16.24 -14.81
CA HIS A 129 0.51 -16.84 -13.60
C HIS A 129 1.01 -16.19 -12.30
N VAL A 130 2.19 -15.56 -12.36
CA VAL A 130 2.87 -14.96 -11.20
C VAL A 130 2.98 -13.45 -11.39
N SER A 131 2.86 -12.69 -10.29
CA SER A 131 3.01 -11.23 -10.32
C SER A 131 4.34 -10.80 -10.93
N LYS A 132 4.36 -9.65 -11.60
CA LYS A 132 5.59 -9.08 -12.20
C LYS A 132 6.70 -8.88 -11.17
N PHE A 133 6.34 -8.49 -9.94
CA PHE A 133 7.30 -8.31 -8.86
C PHE A 133 8.00 -9.63 -8.51
N ALA A 134 7.24 -10.69 -8.27
CA ALA A 134 7.80 -11.99 -7.94
C ALA A 134 8.62 -12.56 -9.10
N LEU A 135 8.16 -12.39 -10.35
CA LEU A 135 8.92 -12.81 -11.52
C LEU A 135 10.29 -12.14 -11.60
N LYS A 136 10.38 -10.82 -11.33
CA LYS A 136 11.66 -10.09 -11.25
C LYS A 136 12.53 -10.58 -10.11
N GLU A 137 11.95 -10.89 -8.95
CA GLU A 137 12.70 -11.42 -7.80
C GLU A 137 13.28 -12.80 -8.09
N ILE A 138 12.52 -13.68 -8.76
CA ILE A 138 13.03 -14.98 -9.24
C ILE A 138 14.13 -14.77 -10.29
N TYR A 139 13.94 -13.83 -11.23
CA TYR A 139 14.95 -13.51 -12.25
C TYR A 139 16.29 -13.09 -11.63
N LYS A 140 16.29 -12.27 -10.56
CA LYS A 140 17.51 -11.93 -9.82
C LYS A 140 18.21 -13.15 -9.23
N GLN A 141 17.45 -14.17 -8.81
CA GLN A 141 18.04 -15.43 -8.33
C GLN A 141 18.61 -16.26 -9.48
N TYR A 142 17.96 -16.24 -10.65
CA TYR A 142 18.45 -16.87 -11.86
C TYR A 142 19.75 -16.22 -12.38
N GLU A 143 19.87 -14.90 -12.34
CA GLU A 143 21.10 -14.19 -12.70
C GLU A 143 22.28 -14.62 -11.83
N LYS A 144 22.08 -14.81 -10.52
CA LYS A 144 23.13 -15.34 -9.62
C LYS A 144 23.62 -16.73 -10.02
N VAL A 145 22.72 -17.57 -10.54
CA VAL A 145 23.11 -18.89 -11.06
C VAL A 145 23.97 -18.73 -12.31
N LYS A 146 23.53 -17.89 -13.24
CA LYS A 146 24.25 -17.61 -14.49
C LYS A 146 25.64 -17.00 -14.26
N GLU A 147 25.77 -16.14 -13.25
CA GLU A 147 27.04 -15.52 -12.85
C GLU A 147 27.94 -16.43 -12.01
N GLY A 148 27.42 -17.57 -11.53
CA GLY A 148 28.15 -18.49 -10.65
C GLY A 148 28.39 -17.95 -9.23
N THR A 149 27.66 -16.90 -8.81
CA THR A 149 27.83 -16.20 -7.52
C THR A 149 27.03 -16.84 -6.37
N ILE A 150 26.93 -18.16 -6.36
CA ILE A 150 26.07 -18.89 -5.41
C ILE A 150 26.86 -19.23 -4.13
N ASN A 151 26.59 -18.49 -3.04
CA ASN A 151 27.02 -18.85 -1.68
C ASN A 151 26.24 -20.08 -1.16
N PRO A 152 26.73 -20.82 -0.15
CA PRO A 152 26.01 -21.98 0.41
C PRO A 152 24.54 -21.70 0.76
N CYS A 153 23.66 -22.64 0.43
CA CYS A 153 22.23 -22.48 0.64
C CYS A 153 21.88 -22.49 2.13
N THR A 154 21.35 -21.38 2.61
CA THR A 154 20.78 -21.28 3.96
C THR A 154 19.28 -21.60 3.99
N GLY A 155 18.64 -21.79 2.83
CA GLY A 155 17.18 -21.90 2.70
C GLY A 155 16.40 -20.61 3.02
N HIS A 156 17.08 -19.59 3.55
CA HIS A 156 16.53 -18.35 4.06
C HIS A 156 15.64 -17.61 3.06
N TYR A 157 16.10 -17.47 1.81
CA TYR A 157 15.34 -16.74 0.78
C TYR A 157 13.99 -17.40 0.50
N THR A 158 13.96 -18.74 0.40
CA THR A 158 12.71 -19.47 0.19
C THR A 158 11.81 -19.42 1.42
N ALA A 159 12.36 -19.49 2.62
CA ALA A 159 11.58 -19.40 3.85
C ALA A 159 10.91 -18.02 4.03
N THR A 160 11.61 -16.93 3.72
CA THR A 160 11.12 -15.56 3.94
C THR A 160 10.30 -15.01 2.80
N MET A 161 10.69 -15.31 1.56
CA MET A 161 9.99 -14.81 0.36
C MET A 161 8.93 -15.78 -0.14
N GLY A 162 9.02 -17.08 0.12
CA GLY A 162 8.15 -18.06 -0.53
C GLY A 162 8.42 -18.21 -2.03
N LEU A 163 9.65 -17.88 -2.46
CA LEU A 163 10.13 -17.96 -3.84
C LEU A 163 11.34 -18.92 -3.92
N PRO A 164 11.60 -19.56 -5.07
CA PRO A 164 12.78 -20.40 -5.23
C PRO A 164 14.06 -19.55 -5.12
N CYS A 165 15.00 -20.00 -4.28
CA CYS A 165 16.34 -19.41 -4.20
C CYS A 165 17.21 -19.87 -5.40
N ALA A 166 18.35 -19.21 -5.62
CA ALA A 166 19.29 -19.56 -6.68
C ALA A 166 19.64 -21.07 -6.73
N HIS A 167 19.81 -21.72 -5.59
CA HIS A 167 20.08 -23.17 -5.54
C HIS A 167 18.92 -24.02 -6.04
N LYS A 168 17.69 -23.65 -5.67
CA LYS A 168 16.51 -24.35 -6.20
C LYS A 168 16.44 -24.13 -7.71
N ILE A 169 16.67 -22.90 -8.19
CA ILE A 169 16.69 -22.62 -9.63
C ILE A 169 17.73 -23.47 -10.37
N ALA A 170 18.94 -23.58 -9.83
CA ALA A 170 20.01 -24.39 -10.42
C ALA A 170 19.64 -25.89 -10.55
N GLN A 171 18.81 -26.43 -9.65
CA GLN A 171 18.33 -27.82 -9.76
C GLN A 171 17.40 -28.06 -10.95
N TRP A 172 16.80 -26.99 -11.50
CA TRP A 172 15.89 -27.05 -12.64
C TRP A 172 16.55 -26.54 -13.92
N GLU A 173 17.87 -26.41 -13.95
CA GLU A 173 18.60 -26.00 -15.15
C GLU A 173 18.30 -26.96 -16.31
N GLY A 174 17.89 -26.40 -17.45
CA GLY A 174 17.45 -27.18 -18.62
C GLY A 174 15.96 -27.60 -18.61
N MET A 175 15.21 -27.37 -17.52
CA MET A 175 13.77 -27.57 -17.45
C MET A 175 13.01 -26.24 -17.26
N SER A 176 11.69 -26.26 -17.37
CA SER A 176 10.83 -25.15 -16.94
C SER A 176 10.72 -25.11 -15.41
N LEU A 177 10.64 -23.91 -14.85
CA LEU A 177 10.40 -23.70 -13.43
C LEU A 177 8.94 -24.03 -13.11
N PRO A 178 8.65 -25.04 -12.26
CA PRO A 178 7.28 -25.41 -11.94
C PRO A 178 6.62 -24.38 -11.02
N LEU A 179 5.32 -24.17 -11.24
CA LEU A 179 4.52 -23.18 -10.51
C LEU A 179 4.37 -23.54 -9.01
N ASP A 180 4.44 -24.82 -8.66
CA ASP A 180 4.30 -25.30 -7.27
C ASP A 180 5.44 -24.88 -6.33
N LEU A 181 6.57 -24.43 -6.89
CA LEU A 181 7.68 -23.87 -6.10
C LEU A 181 7.42 -22.44 -5.63
N ILE A 182 6.35 -21.81 -6.12
CA ILE A 182 6.00 -20.42 -5.86
C ILE A 182 4.80 -20.38 -4.92
N ASN A 183 4.97 -19.67 -3.80
CA ASN A 183 3.89 -19.49 -2.84
C ASN A 183 2.67 -18.79 -3.45
N SER A 184 1.47 -19.22 -3.08
CA SER A 184 0.19 -18.67 -3.58
C SER A 184 0.03 -17.16 -3.37
N HIS A 185 0.75 -16.56 -2.39
CA HIS A 185 0.79 -15.11 -2.22
C HIS A 185 1.21 -14.36 -3.49
N TRP A 186 2.09 -14.94 -4.29
CA TRP A 186 2.63 -14.32 -5.51
C TRP A 186 1.87 -14.69 -6.78
N ARG A 187 0.93 -15.63 -6.67
CA ARG A 187 0.16 -16.19 -7.78
C ARG A 187 -1.03 -15.29 -8.08
N ILE A 188 -1.05 -14.77 -9.30
CA ILE A 188 -2.12 -13.89 -9.80
C ILE A 188 -3.19 -14.67 -10.55
N ASP A 189 -2.90 -15.90 -10.94
CA ASP A 189 -3.86 -16.83 -11.55
C ASP A 189 -4.90 -17.34 -10.54
N THR A 190 -4.52 -17.47 -9.27
CA THR A 190 -5.42 -17.87 -8.18
C THR A 190 -6.31 -16.73 -7.67
N LEU A 191 -6.05 -15.48 -8.08
CA LEU A 191 -6.85 -14.33 -7.67
C LEU A 191 -8.12 -14.25 -8.54
N SER A 192 -9.26 -14.67 -7.98
CA SER A 192 -10.57 -14.29 -8.50
C SER A 192 -10.97 -12.95 -7.90
N LEU A 193 -11.01 -11.91 -8.75
CA LEU A 193 -11.56 -10.60 -8.41
C LEU A 193 -12.95 -10.39 -9.05
N ASN A 194 -13.58 -11.48 -9.46
CA ASN A 194 -14.95 -11.44 -9.93
C ASN A 194 -15.82 -11.18 -8.69
N SER A 195 -16.51 -10.04 -8.70
CA SER A 195 -17.44 -9.62 -7.65
C SER A 195 -18.63 -10.56 -7.48
N GLU A 196 -18.74 -11.58 -8.34
CA GLU A 196 -19.85 -12.53 -8.37
C GLU A 196 -19.70 -13.63 -7.29
N ASP A 197 -18.51 -13.82 -6.71
CA ASP A 197 -18.25 -14.92 -5.75
C ASP A 197 -18.09 -14.48 -4.28
N VAL A 198 -18.33 -13.21 -3.93
CA VAL A 198 -18.36 -12.72 -2.53
C VAL A 198 -19.65 -11.99 -2.20
N VAL A 199 -20.73 -12.44 -2.84
CA VAL A 199 -22.05 -12.37 -2.20
C VAL A 199 -22.59 -13.79 -2.22
N ASP A 200 -21.99 -14.67 -1.40
CA ASP A 200 -22.78 -15.75 -0.84
C ASP A 200 -23.79 -15.05 0.08
N ASN A 201 -24.86 -14.61 -0.58
CA ASN A 201 -25.77 -13.60 -0.11
C ASN A 201 -26.77 -14.27 0.80
N ASP A 202 -26.34 -15.07 1.77
CA ASP A 202 -27.27 -15.72 2.68
C ASP A 202 -28.16 -14.66 3.36
N ASP A 203 -27.62 -13.45 3.59
CA ASP A 203 -28.36 -12.37 4.25
C ASP A 203 -29.20 -11.46 3.32
N ALA A 204 -28.71 -11.00 2.15
CA ALA A 204 -29.59 -10.23 1.25
C ALA A 204 -30.53 -11.12 0.42
N ASN A 205 -30.18 -12.39 0.19
CA ASN A 205 -31.13 -13.37 -0.35
C ASN A 205 -32.19 -13.73 0.71
N ARG A 206 -31.84 -13.75 2.01
CA ARG A 206 -32.81 -13.86 3.11
C ARG A 206 -33.72 -12.63 3.23
N PHE A 207 -33.19 -11.41 3.13
CA PHE A 207 -34.03 -10.20 3.12
C PHE A 207 -35.04 -10.22 1.97
N VAL A 208 -34.58 -10.50 0.74
CA VAL A 208 -35.46 -10.62 -0.43
C VAL A 208 -36.48 -11.75 -0.23
N THR A 209 -36.07 -12.89 0.30
CA THR A 209 -36.98 -14.02 0.62
C THR A 209 -38.04 -13.61 1.63
N LEU A 210 -37.67 -12.93 2.72
CA LEU A 210 -38.61 -12.46 3.75
C LEU A 210 -39.58 -11.40 3.20
N VAL A 211 -39.13 -10.50 2.33
CA VAL A 211 -40.00 -9.50 1.69
C VAL A 211 -41.01 -10.17 0.75
N ASN A 212 -40.58 -11.17 -0.02
CA ASN A 212 -41.46 -11.95 -0.90
C ASN A 212 -42.48 -12.77 -0.10
N GLU A 213 -42.05 -13.40 0.99
CA GLU A 213 -42.92 -14.12 1.91
C GLU A 213 -43.94 -13.19 2.58
N LEU A 214 -43.48 -12.03 3.07
CA LEU A 214 -44.34 -11.00 3.65
C LEU A 214 -45.39 -10.54 2.65
N SER A 215 -45.00 -10.28 1.39
CA SER A 215 -45.91 -9.86 0.32
C SER A 215 -46.97 -10.92 0.02
N SER A 216 -46.58 -12.20 0.04
CA SER A 216 -47.50 -13.32 -0.16
C SER A 216 -48.52 -13.45 0.99
N ARG A 217 -48.05 -13.30 2.24
CA ARG A 217 -48.92 -13.38 3.43
C ARG A 217 -49.82 -12.14 3.59
N TYR A 218 -49.35 -10.97 3.17
CA TYR A 218 -50.06 -9.69 3.26
C TYR A 218 -51.42 -9.73 2.55
N GLN A 219 -51.48 -10.36 1.37
CA GLN A 219 -52.73 -10.47 0.58
C GLN A 219 -53.84 -11.20 1.33
N GLY A 220 -53.50 -12.15 2.20
CA GLY A 220 -54.46 -12.92 3.00
C GLY A 220 -54.81 -12.30 4.35
N TRP A 221 -54.26 -11.13 4.70
CA TRP A 221 -54.52 -10.50 5.99
C TRP A 221 -55.81 -9.68 6.01
N PRO A 222 -56.46 -9.54 7.19
CA PRO A 222 -57.55 -8.58 7.37
C PRO A 222 -57.09 -7.14 7.13
N LEU A 223 -57.99 -6.28 6.64
CA LEU A 223 -57.71 -4.89 6.25
C LEU A 223 -56.94 -4.09 7.33
N TYR A 224 -57.36 -4.16 8.59
CA TYR A 224 -56.69 -3.43 9.68
C TYR A 224 -55.20 -3.78 9.84
N LYS A 225 -54.84 -5.03 9.55
CA LYS A 225 -53.45 -5.53 9.67
C LYS A 225 -52.63 -5.13 8.44
N GLN A 226 -53.27 -5.07 7.27
CA GLN A 226 -52.67 -4.56 6.04
C GLN A 226 -52.32 -3.06 6.15
N GLU A 227 -53.26 -2.26 6.67
CA GLU A 227 -53.05 -0.83 6.91
C GLU A 227 -51.91 -0.59 7.90
N TYR A 228 -51.88 -1.34 9.01
CA TYR A 228 -50.81 -1.24 10.00
C TYR A 228 -49.43 -1.60 9.42
N ALA A 229 -49.34 -2.70 8.66
CA ALA A 229 -48.08 -3.12 8.03
C ALA A 229 -47.60 -2.10 6.98
N THR A 230 -48.51 -1.56 6.17
CA THR A 230 -48.19 -0.50 5.20
C THR A 230 -47.65 0.74 5.90
N LEU A 231 -48.24 1.15 7.02
CA LEU A 231 -47.77 2.28 7.82
C LEU A 231 -46.37 2.04 8.38
N MET A 232 -46.10 0.83 8.91
CA MET A 232 -44.76 0.47 9.41
C MET A 232 -43.71 0.46 8.30
N ILE A 233 -44.02 -0.13 7.13
CA ILE A 233 -43.11 -0.12 5.98
C ILE A 233 -42.88 1.31 5.49
N THR A 234 -43.92 2.12 5.42
CA THR A 234 -43.82 3.53 5.01
C THR A 234 -42.94 4.33 5.99
N ASN A 235 -43.09 4.09 7.29
CA ASN A 235 -42.23 4.70 8.30
C ASN A 235 -40.76 4.28 8.14
N LEU A 236 -40.49 2.99 7.92
CA LEU A 236 -39.14 2.49 7.68
C LEU A 236 -38.51 3.05 6.39
N LEU A 237 -39.31 3.21 5.33
CA LEU A 237 -38.84 3.80 4.06
C LEU A 237 -38.58 5.30 4.16
N ASN A 238 -39.31 5.98 5.04
CA ASN A 238 -39.16 7.42 5.32
C ASN A 238 -38.19 7.71 6.46
N GLU A 239 -37.69 6.69 7.15
CA GLU A 239 -36.70 6.82 8.21
C GLU A 239 -35.38 7.27 7.57
N SER A 240 -35.07 8.54 7.71
CA SER A 240 -33.76 9.06 7.30
C SER A 240 -32.71 8.56 8.28
N GLU A 241 -31.59 8.02 7.78
CA GLU A 241 -30.45 7.67 8.63
C GLU A 241 -29.96 8.92 9.36
N ILE A 242 -30.41 9.14 10.61
CA ILE A 242 -29.91 10.22 11.45
C ILE A 242 -28.52 9.81 11.92
N PHE A 243 -27.51 10.19 11.14
CA PHE A 243 -26.12 10.05 11.55
C PHE A 243 -25.80 11.11 12.60
N PHE A 244 -25.73 10.70 13.86
CA PHE A 244 -25.19 11.54 14.92
C PHE A 244 -23.67 11.65 14.75
N GLU A 245 -23.15 12.87 14.77
CA GLU A 245 -21.69 13.06 14.82
C GLU A 245 -21.15 12.52 16.15
N PRO A 246 -20.08 11.70 16.12
CA PRO A 246 -19.53 11.13 17.34
C PRO A 246 -18.97 12.23 18.25
N VAL A 247 -19.22 12.10 19.55
CA VAL A 247 -18.70 13.01 20.57
C VAL A 247 -17.17 13.02 20.50
N VAL A 248 -16.57 14.21 20.37
CA VAL A 248 -15.12 14.39 20.24
C VAL A 248 -14.41 13.91 21.52
N GLN A 249 -13.76 12.75 21.45
CA GLN A 249 -12.93 12.22 22.54
C GLN A 249 -11.47 12.64 22.41
N ARG A 250 -10.76 12.77 23.55
CA ARG A 250 -9.31 13.04 23.55
C ARG A 250 -8.54 11.76 23.17
N PRO A 251 -7.66 11.79 22.14
CA PRO A 251 -6.89 10.61 21.77
C PRO A 251 -5.79 10.30 22.80
N LYS A 252 -5.52 9.00 23.04
CA LYS A 252 -4.60 8.48 24.07
C LYS A 252 -3.12 8.87 23.92
N GLY A 253 -2.71 9.54 22.83
CA GLY A 253 -1.30 9.77 22.50
C GLY A 253 -0.78 11.20 22.68
N ARG A 254 -1.59 12.17 23.15
CA ARG A 254 -1.17 13.58 23.25
C ARG A 254 -0.89 13.96 24.71
N PRO A 255 0.33 14.43 25.06
CA PRO A 255 0.63 14.89 26.42
C PRO A 255 -0.32 16.01 26.88
N PRO A 256 -0.73 16.04 28.16
CA PRO A 256 -1.81 16.90 28.67
C PRO A 256 -1.55 18.42 28.61
N LYS A 257 -0.38 18.87 28.12
CA LYS A 257 0.04 20.29 28.10
C LYS A 257 0.38 20.85 26.72
N SER A 258 0.19 20.10 25.63
CA SER A 258 0.49 20.62 24.28
C SER A 258 -0.52 21.69 23.85
N LYS A 259 -0.07 22.93 23.58
CA LYS A 259 -0.93 24.03 23.08
C LYS A 259 -1.58 23.65 21.74
N LYS A 260 -2.90 23.87 21.60
CA LYS A 260 -3.58 23.75 20.31
C LYS A 260 -3.08 24.87 19.39
N LYS A 261 -2.44 24.53 18.25
CA LYS A 261 -2.35 25.46 17.12
C LYS A 261 -3.78 25.66 16.60
N LYS A 262 -4.35 26.86 16.73
CA LYS A 262 -5.63 27.23 16.09
C LYS A 262 -5.44 27.16 14.56
N GLY A 263 -6.41 26.58 13.86
CA GLY A 263 -6.59 26.81 12.42
C GLY A 263 -5.96 25.82 11.42
N LYS A 264 -5.43 24.67 11.82
CA LYS A 264 -4.99 23.65 10.84
C LYS A 264 -6.06 22.57 10.64
N THR A 265 -6.89 22.71 9.60
CA THR A 265 -7.80 21.65 9.08
C THR A 265 -7.05 20.58 8.26
N SER A 266 -5.72 20.64 8.26
CA SER A 266 -4.86 19.78 7.45
C SER A 266 -4.78 18.37 8.01
N THR A 267 -4.87 17.39 7.11
CA THR A 267 -4.57 15.97 7.36
C THR A 267 -3.05 15.67 7.38
N LYS A 268 -2.22 16.67 7.02
CA LYS A 268 -0.76 16.56 6.98
C LYS A 268 -0.17 16.63 8.39
N ARG A 269 0.77 15.75 8.71
CA ARG A 269 1.61 15.92 9.91
C ARG A 269 2.59 17.06 9.66
N ASP A 270 3.12 17.66 10.72
CA ASP A 270 4.29 18.52 10.58
C ASP A 270 5.45 17.64 10.05
N PRO A 271 6.05 17.98 8.89
CA PRO A 271 7.10 17.17 8.29
C PRO A 271 8.26 16.96 9.24
N SER A 272 8.86 15.78 9.24
CA SER A 272 10.08 15.53 10.01
C SER A 272 11.29 16.20 9.34
N ARG A 273 12.35 16.45 10.12
CA ARG A 273 13.59 17.10 9.62
C ARG A 273 14.16 16.45 8.34
N PHE A 274 14.00 15.13 8.17
CA PHE A 274 14.45 14.45 6.96
C PHE A 274 13.58 14.76 5.73
N GLU A 275 12.26 14.88 5.90
CA GLU A 275 11.33 15.22 4.80
C GLU A 275 11.61 16.64 4.29
N TYR A 276 12.02 17.55 5.18
CA TYR A 276 12.50 18.88 4.79
C TYR A 276 13.78 18.80 3.95
N VAL A 277 14.74 17.95 4.31
CA VAL A 277 16.00 17.78 3.55
C VAL A 277 15.73 17.15 2.18
N GLU A 278 14.91 16.10 2.11
CA GLU A 278 14.55 15.44 0.85
C GLU A 278 13.74 16.38 -0.08
N SER A 279 12.78 17.13 0.46
CA SER A 279 12.03 18.12 -0.33
C SER A 279 12.92 19.24 -0.86
N SER A 280 13.95 19.63 -0.09
CA SER A 280 14.92 20.67 -0.48
C SER A 280 15.89 20.17 -1.55
N GLN A 281 16.18 18.86 -1.58
CA GLN A 281 16.98 18.22 -2.64
C GLN A 281 16.15 18.02 -3.93
N ALA A 282 14.85 17.71 -3.81
CA ALA A 282 13.96 17.59 -4.97
C ALA A 282 13.68 18.93 -5.67
N HIS A 283 13.73 20.05 -4.95
CA HIS A 283 13.49 21.38 -5.49
C HIS A 283 14.74 22.09 -6.06
N ASN A 284 15.93 21.51 -5.92
CA ASN A 284 17.18 22.05 -6.47
C ASN A 284 17.83 21.05 -7.46
N PRO A 285 17.40 21.00 -8.74
CA PRO A 285 18.24 20.41 -9.77
C PRO A 285 19.19 21.50 -10.29
N SER A 286 20.44 21.52 -9.84
CA SER A 286 21.49 22.30 -10.50
C SER A 286 22.86 21.64 -10.33
N SER A 287 23.39 21.17 -11.48
CA SER A 287 24.77 21.30 -12.01
C SER A 287 25.94 21.36 -11.00
N SER A 288 27.07 20.66 -11.13
CA SER A 288 27.77 19.98 -12.22
C SER A 288 28.96 19.21 -11.56
N ASN A 289 29.50 18.12 -12.10
CA ASN A 289 30.59 18.18 -13.09
C ASN A 289 30.80 16.85 -13.82
N CYS A 290 30.95 17.01 -15.12
CA CYS A 290 31.51 16.11 -16.12
C CYS A 290 32.98 15.74 -15.78
N VAL A 291 33.35 14.47 -16.01
CA VAL A 291 34.69 14.10 -16.49
C VAL A 291 34.50 13.17 -17.69
N SER A 292 35.19 13.54 -18.75
CA SER A 292 35.12 13.08 -20.13
C SER A 292 36.04 11.89 -20.43
N GLN A 293 35.77 11.26 -21.59
CA GLN A 293 36.54 10.29 -22.42
C GLN A 293 35.76 8.97 -22.60
N ARG A 294 35.49 8.44 -23.80
CA ARG A 294 36.03 8.65 -25.15
C ARG A 294 35.02 8.14 -26.19
N ASN A 295 35.08 8.73 -27.38
CA ASN A 295 34.33 8.36 -28.59
C ASN A 295 34.54 6.90 -29.01
N ASN A 296 33.50 6.30 -29.59
CA ASN A 296 33.57 5.67 -30.90
C ASN A 296 32.20 5.71 -31.59
N GLU A 297 32.21 6.19 -32.83
CA GLU A 297 31.11 6.26 -33.78
C GLU A 297 30.64 4.85 -34.18
N LEU A 298 29.34 4.70 -34.47
CA LEU A 298 28.83 4.19 -35.75
C LEU A 298 27.31 4.33 -35.82
N MET A 299 26.88 4.88 -36.95
CA MET A 299 25.52 5.15 -37.43
C MET A 299 24.62 3.90 -37.42
N ASP A 300 23.33 4.05 -37.09
CA ASP A 300 22.27 3.75 -38.06
C ASP A 300 20.94 4.43 -37.69
N GLU A 301 20.21 4.80 -38.72
CA GLU A 301 19.09 5.72 -38.80
C GLU A 301 17.78 4.91 -38.92
N SER A 302 16.76 5.13 -38.07
CA SER A 302 15.36 4.92 -38.48
C SER A 302 14.33 5.49 -37.48
N SER A 303 13.62 6.48 -38.00
CA SER A 303 12.31 7.05 -37.62
C SER A 303 11.28 6.08 -37.00
N TYR A 304 10.57 6.51 -35.94
CA TYR A 304 9.10 6.45 -35.90
C TYR A 304 8.45 7.23 -34.73
N MET A 305 7.69 8.26 -35.12
CA MET A 305 6.45 8.84 -34.55
C MET A 305 6.27 9.15 -33.06
N HIS A 306 6.17 10.46 -32.82
CA HIS A 306 5.55 11.14 -31.67
C HIS A 306 4.08 10.75 -31.45
N HIS A 307 3.70 10.59 -30.17
CA HIS A 307 2.35 10.89 -29.71
C HIS A 307 2.43 11.78 -28.45
N GLU A 308 2.18 13.08 -28.67
CA GLU A 308 1.82 14.05 -27.63
C GLU A 308 0.37 13.81 -27.19
N ASN A 309 0.09 13.98 -25.90
CA ASN A 309 -0.99 14.82 -25.37
C ASN A 309 -1.15 14.61 -23.85
N ASN A 310 -0.81 15.65 -23.07
CA ASN A 310 -1.67 16.18 -22.00
C ASN A 310 -1.00 17.39 -21.34
N LEU A 311 -1.20 18.56 -21.95
CA LEU A 311 -1.17 19.86 -21.28
C LEU A 311 -2.62 20.28 -21.08
N ILE A 312 -3.08 20.33 -19.83
CA ILE A 312 -4.31 21.05 -19.48
C ILE A 312 -3.86 22.39 -18.94
N ASP A 313 -4.18 23.40 -19.74
CA ASP A 313 -4.00 24.83 -19.49
C ASP A 313 -4.94 25.28 -18.36
N LEU A 314 -4.38 25.90 -17.32
CA LEU A 314 -5.12 26.50 -16.21
C LEU A 314 -4.96 28.01 -16.30
N ASN A 315 -5.88 28.68 -17.00
CA ASN A 315 -6.22 30.09 -16.77
C ASN A 315 -7.43 30.50 -17.62
N VAL A 316 -8.65 30.48 -17.05
CA VAL A 316 -9.65 31.52 -17.32
C VAL A 316 -10.51 31.72 -16.08
N TYR A 317 -10.40 32.93 -15.51
CA TYR A 317 -11.41 33.75 -14.80
C TYR A 317 -10.82 34.44 -13.56
N SER A 318 -10.07 35.51 -13.84
CA SER A 318 -10.14 36.75 -13.05
C SER A 318 -11.16 37.66 -13.72
N ASP A 319 -12.17 38.09 -12.97
CA ASP A 319 -12.64 39.48 -12.91
C ASP A 319 -13.96 39.50 -12.13
N PHE A 320 -13.94 40.12 -10.95
CA PHE A 320 -14.86 41.19 -10.54
C PHE A 320 -14.48 41.62 -9.13
N THR A 321 -13.79 42.77 -9.05
CA THR A 321 -13.68 43.62 -7.85
C THR A 321 -14.27 44.98 -8.19
N SER A 322 -14.63 45.71 -7.13
CA SER A 322 -15.37 46.98 -7.08
C SER A 322 -16.88 46.74 -6.98
N GLU A 323 -17.62 47.17 -5.96
CA GLU A 323 -17.54 48.47 -5.29
C GLU A 323 -18.47 48.41 -4.05
N PHE A 324 -18.01 48.78 -2.86
CA PHE A 324 -18.58 49.88 -2.06
C PHE A 324 -18.02 49.90 -0.63
N MET A 325 -17.55 51.08 -0.29
CA MET A 325 -17.02 51.51 1.00
C MET A 325 -18.12 52.34 1.69
N SER A 326 -18.20 52.21 3.02
CA SER A 326 -18.59 53.25 4.00
C SER A 326 -20.00 53.26 4.61
N LEU A 327 -19.99 53.60 5.92
CA LEU A 327 -21.04 54.14 6.81
C LEU A 327 -21.98 53.08 7.42
N GLU A 328 -22.09 52.88 8.73
CA GLU A 328 -21.73 53.61 9.96
C GLU A 328 -21.24 52.65 11.06
#